data_AF-A0A5C6AMZ6-F1
#
_entry.id   AF-A0A5C6AMZ6-F1
#
_cell.length_a   1.000
_cell.length_b   1.000
_cell.length_c   1.000
_cell.angle_alpha   90.00
_cell.angle_beta   90.00
_cell.angle_gamma   90.00
#
_symmetry.space_group_name_H-M   'P 1'
#
loop_
_entity.id
_entity.type
_entity.pdbx_description
1 polymer ?
#
loop_
_entity_poly.entity_id
_entity_poly.type
_entity_poly.pdbx_seq_one_letter_code
_entity_poly.pdbx_strand_id
1 'polypeptide(L)'
;MLLALIPIALFCVWPGQRIVSHLARQHALGHIRATDGAIYEGEGGYALKLDRSQIQHLSALSDVGSLDLARASLTDQDLARLRPLNDLVFLNLSENPISDIGLESIANCQKMRCLILQDTSITSHGLEHISRMTDLENLLLDGTAVDDEGLTHLRGCTSLRELMLCGTSVTAAAIEDIIALPSLTTVSVPKEWSVETVARLRAENPSLRVVQQRIVLPR
;
A
#
# COMPACT_ATOMS: atom_id res chain seq x y z
N MET A 1 -10.44 -47.63 15.26
CA MET A 1 -10.97 -46.76 14.18
C MET A 1 -10.28 -45.41 14.31
N LEU A 2 -9.65 -44.96 13.22
CA LEU A 2 -8.64 -43.90 13.19
C LEU A 2 -9.14 -42.55 13.73
N LEU A 3 -8.39 -41.98 14.68
CA LEU A 3 -8.28 -40.54 14.85
C LEU A 3 -7.24 -40.05 13.83
N ALA A 4 -7.66 -39.26 12.87
CA ALA A 4 -6.76 -38.65 11.90
C ALA A 4 -5.94 -37.54 12.58
N LEU A 5 -4.63 -37.77 12.64
CA LEU A 5 -3.62 -36.74 12.83
C LEU A 5 -3.67 -35.78 11.63
N ILE A 6 -3.99 -34.51 11.86
CA ILE A 6 -3.72 -33.43 10.90
C ILE A 6 -2.48 -32.69 11.41
N PRO A 7 -1.43 -32.52 10.59
CA PRO A 7 -0.14 -32.04 11.04
C PRO A 7 -0.18 -30.55 11.38
N ILE A 8 0.49 -30.25 12.48
CA ILE A 8 0.87 -28.94 12.99
C ILE A 8 1.59 -28.17 11.88
N ALA A 9 0.97 -27.10 11.39
CA ALA A 9 1.66 -26.11 10.57
C ALA A 9 2.53 -25.22 11.47
N LEU A 10 3.76 -25.66 11.72
CA LEU A 10 4.88 -24.75 11.97
C LEU A 10 5.10 -23.94 10.69
N PHE A 11 4.69 -22.67 10.62
CA PHE A 11 5.35 -21.68 9.75
C PHE A 11 5.12 -20.25 10.30
N CYS A 12 6.23 -19.64 10.70
CA CYS A 12 6.47 -18.19 10.86
C CYS A 12 5.63 -17.42 11.89
N VAL A 13 5.95 -17.60 13.18
CA VAL A 13 5.77 -16.54 14.19
C VAL A 13 6.90 -15.52 13.99
N TRP A 14 6.59 -14.28 13.61
CA TRP A 14 7.57 -13.19 13.57
C TRP A 14 8.05 -12.88 15.01
N PRO A 15 9.37 -12.76 15.27
CA PRO A 15 9.89 -12.45 16.62
C PRO A 15 9.56 -11.04 17.16
N GLY A 16 8.85 -10.20 16.40
CA GLY A 16 8.55 -8.80 16.76
C GLY A 16 7.28 -8.60 17.61
N GLN A 17 6.50 -9.64 17.87
CA GLN A 17 5.18 -9.55 18.55
C GLN A 17 5.21 -9.00 19.99
N ARG A 18 6.38 -8.81 20.61
CA ARG A 18 6.51 -8.29 21.99
C ARG A 18 6.69 -6.77 22.10
N ILE A 19 7.01 -6.06 21.00
CA ILE A 19 7.53 -4.68 21.10
C ILE A 19 6.43 -3.62 20.97
N VAL A 20 5.46 -3.79 20.07
CA VAL A 20 4.41 -2.78 19.80
C VAL A 20 3.54 -2.54 21.05
N SER A 21 3.27 -3.58 21.83
CA SER A 21 2.48 -3.45 23.07
C SER A 21 3.27 -2.91 24.27
N HIS A 22 4.61 -2.99 24.25
CA HIS A 22 5.44 -2.54 25.37
C HIS A 22 5.83 -1.06 25.25
N LEU A 23 6.21 -0.61 24.06
CA LEU A 23 6.64 0.79 23.84
C LEU A 23 5.45 1.77 23.85
N ALA A 24 4.30 1.39 23.29
CA ALA A 24 3.07 2.20 23.37
C ALA A 24 2.59 2.38 24.83
N ARG A 25 2.87 1.41 25.71
CA ARG A 25 2.56 1.49 27.15
C ARG A 25 3.56 2.32 27.96
N GLN A 26 4.84 2.37 27.57
CA GLN A 26 5.87 3.05 28.35
C GLN A 26 5.97 4.57 28.08
N HIS A 27 5.61 5.05 26.89
CA HIS A 27 5.83 6.44 26.48
C HIS A 27 4.63 7.39 26.63
N ALA A 28 3.69 7.13 27.54
CA ALA A 28 2.53 8.00 27.79
C ALA A 28 1.66 8.29 26.54
N LEU A 29 1.58 7.34 25.61
CA LEU A 29 0.73 7.43 24.41
C LEU A 29 -0.65 6.80 24.67
N GLY A 30 -1.27 7.12 25.82
CA GLY A 30 -2.51 6.53 26.35
C GLY A 30 -3.78 6.67 25.48
N HIS A 31 -3.66 7.25 24.29
CA HIS A 31 -4.75 7.45 23.33
C HIS A 31 -4.49 6.82 21.94
N ILE A 32 -3.36 6.15 21.72
CA ILE A 32 -3.14 5.41 20.46
C ILE A 32 -3.99 4.15 20.50
N ARG A 33 -5.06 4.14 19.71
CA ARG A 33 -5.78 2.91 19.38
C ARG A 33 -4.93 2.16 18.36
N ALA A 34 -4.23 1.11 18.78
CA ALA A 34 -3.91 0.03 17.86
C ALA A 34 -5.26 -0.48 17.34
N THR A 35 -5.60 -0.17 16.09
CA THR A 35 -6.84 -0.67 15.52
C THR A 35 -6.68 -2.16 15.30
N ASP A 36 -7.46 -2.97 16.04
CA ASP A 36 -7.68 -4.37 15.72
C ASP A 36 -8.37 -4.44 14.35
N GLY A 37 -7.61 -4.79 13.34
CA GLY A 37 -8.10 -5.03 11.98
C GLY A 37 -7.10 -5.91 11.25
N ALA A 38 -7.59 -6.96 10.60
CA ALA A 38 -6.76 -7.76 9.71
C ALA A 38 -6.30 -6.86 8.57
N ILE A 39 -5.04 -6.44 8.60
CA ILE A 39 -4.44 -5.60 7.57
C ILE A 39 -4.16 -6.43 6.29
N TYR A 40 -4.16 -7.77 6.45
CA TYR A 40 -3.85 -8.75 5.43
C TYR A 40 -4.58 -10.08 5.70
N GLU A 41 -5.12 -10.72 4.66
CA GLU A 41 -5.45 -12.15 4.72
C GLU A 41 -4.15 -12.95 4.91
N GLY A 42 -3.75 -13.18 6.17
CA GLY A 42 -2.69 -14.13 6.52
C GLY A 42 -1.67 -13.66 7.55
N GLU A 43 -1.47 -12.36 7.76
CA GLU A 43 -0.39 -11.87 8.64
C GLU A 43 -0.89 -10.76 9.57
N GLY A 44 -1.27 -11.16 10.78
CA GLY A 44 -1.66 -10.25 11.86
C GLY A 44 -0.48 -9.40 12.35
N GLY A 45 -0.44 -8.16 11.90
CA GLY A 45 0.35 -7.07 12.47
C GLY A 45 -0.56 -5.95 12.95
N TYR A 46 -0.23 -5.34 14.09
CA TYR A 46 -0.88 -4.12 14.57
C TYR A 46 -0.26 -2.91 13.87
N ALA A 47 -1.05 -2.12 13.13
CA ALA A 47 -0.61 -0.79 12.69
C ALA A 47 -0.89 0.23 13.80
N LEU A 48 0.08 1.13 14.02
CA LEU A 48 -0.14 2.26 14.91
C LEU A 48 -0.93 3.33 14.15
N LYS A 49 -2.20 3.53 14.54
CA LYS A 49 -3.03 4.62 14.02
C LYS A 49 -2.64 5.92 14.72
N LEU A 50 -2.20 6.92 13.97
CA LEU A 50 -1.79 8.22 14.52
C LEU A 50 -2.49 9.39 13.81
N ASP A 51 -2.66 10.49 14.54
CA ASP A 51 -3.01 11.78 13.97
C ASP A 51 -1.78 12.70 13.80
N ARG A 52 -1.98 13.88 13.18
CA ARG A 52 -0.91 14.86 12.96
C ARG A 52 -0.25 15.37 14.25
N SER A 53 -0.93 15.38 15.39
CA SER A 53 -0.31 15.81 16.65
C SER A 53 0.66 14.77 17.19
N GLN A 54 0.44 13.48 16.86
CA GLN A 54 1.23 12.36 17.36
C GLN A 54 2.45 12.06 16.49
N ILE A 55 2.44 12.43 15.21
CA ILE A 55 3.55 12.18 14.28
C ILE A 55 4.87 12.85 14.72
N GLN A 56 4.78 13.90 15.54
CA GLN A 56 5.96 14.62 16.02
C GLN A 56 6.88 13.79 16.91
N HIS A 57 6.37 12.71 17.51
CA HIS A 57 7.11 11.82 18.40
C HIS A 57 7.56 10.52 17.70
N LEU A 58 7.29 10.34 16.41
CA LEU A 58 7.61 9.11 15.68
C LEU A 58 9.11 8.79 15.64
N SER A 59 9.99 9.80 15.68
CA SER A 59 11.44 9.57 15.72
C SER A 59 11.90 8.83 16.98
N ALA A 60 11.09 8.83 18.05
CA ALA A 60 11.37 8.05 19.26
C ALA A 60 10.96 6.56 19.13
N LEU A 61 10.25 6.20 18.05
CA LEU A 61 9.74 4.86 17.79
C LEU A 61 10.45 4.25 16.58
N SER A 62 11.76 4.06 16.67
CA SER A 62 12.61 3.55 15.58
C SER A 62 12.24 2.15 15.08
N ASP A 63 11.51 1.37 15.89
CA ASP A 63 11.23 -0.05 15.64
C ASP A 63 9.80 -0.28 15.08
N VAL A 64 9.15 0.77 14.56
CA VAL A 64 7.80 0.68 14.03
C VAL A 64 7.82 0.17 12.59
N GLY A 65 7.25 -1.02 12.38
CA GLY A 65 7.10 -1.62 11.05
C GLY A 65 5.75 -1.34 10.37
N SER A 66 4.76 -0.79 11.07
CA SER A 66 3.41 -0.60 10.51
C SER A 66 2.73 0.66 11.04
N LEU A 67 2.40 1.57 10.13
CA LEU A 67 1.77 2.86 10.43
C LEU A 67 0.48 3.05 9.62
N ASP A 68 -0.59 3.43 10.31
CA ASP A 68 -1.80 3.94 9.67
C ASP A 68 -1.94 5.43 9.99
N LEU A 69 -1.79 6.25 8.95
CA LEU A 69 -1.87 7.71 9.01
C LEU A 69 -2.99 8.24 8.10
N ALA A 70 -3.92 7.39 7.68
CA ALA A 70 -5.03 7.81 6.82
C ALA A 70 -5.88 8.90 7.50
N ARG A 71 -6.32 9.89 6.72
CA ARG A 71 -7.19 10.99 7.18
C ARG A 71 -6.62 11.79 8.36
N ALA A 72 -5.30 11.89 8.47
CA ALA A 72 -4.63 12.60 9.56
C ALA A 72 -4.36 14.07 9.25
N SER A 73 -4.76 14.57 8.07
CA SER A 73 -4.46 15.92 7.57
C SER A 73 -2.96 16.23 7.51
N LEU A 74 -2.17 15.22 7.12
CA LEU A 74 -0.71 15.34 6.94
C LEU A 74 -0.35 16.09 5.67
N THR A 75 0.74 16.85 5.74
CA THR A 75 1.36 17.53 4.60
C THR A 75 2.73 16.91 4.29
N ASP A 76 3.32 17.23 3.14
CA ASP A 76 4.66 16.75 2.76
C ASP A 76 5.73 17.07 3.82
N GLN A 77 5.60 18.22 4.49
CA GLN A 77 6.48 18.62 5.58
C GLN A 77 6.36 17.71 6.81
N ASP A 78 5.16 17.21 7.09
CA ASP A 78 4.95 16.27 8.19
C ASP A 78 5.56 14.90 7.84
N LEU A 79 5.50 14.49 6.57
CA LEU A 79 6.03 13.21 6.09
C LEU A 79 7.57 13.14 6.16
N ALA A 80 8.27 14.27 6.14
CA ALA A 80 9.72 14.34 6.35
C ALA A 80 10.16 13.70 7.68
N ARG A 81 9.26 13.59 8.67
CA ARG A 81 9.52 12.92 9.95
C ARG A 81 9.59 11.40 9.85
N LEU A 82 9.13 10.80 8.74
CA LEU A 82 9.21 9.37 8.47
C LEU A 82 10.57 8.93 7.92
N ARG A 83 11.43 9.88 7.50
CA ARG A 83 12.77 9.59 6.94
C ARG A 83 13.64 8.63 7.77
N PRO A 84 13.60 8.65 9.13
CA PRO A 84 14.37 7.70 9.93
C PRO A 84 13.80 6.28 9.96
N LEU A 85 12.54 6.08 9.59
CA LEU A 85 11.80 4.81 9.75
C LEU A 85 11.98 3.88 8.55
N ASN A 86 13.22 3.46 8.30
CA ASN A 86 13.55 2.63 7.13
C ASN A 86 13.01 1.19 7.20
N ASP A 87 12.55 0.77 8.37
CA ASP A 87 12.02 -0.58 8.62
C ASP A 87 10.50 -0.68 8.43
N LEU A 88 9.86 0.34 7.87
CA LEU A 88 8.44 0.30 7.55
C LEU A 88 8.12 -0.79 6.53
N VAL A 89 7.12 -1.61 6.87
CA VAL A 89 6.56 -2.70 6.06
C VAL A 89 5.16 -2.33 5.57
N PHE A 90 4.40 -1.60 6.38
CA PHE A 90 3.06 -1.13 6.05
C PHE A 90 2.96 0.37 6.32
N LEU A 91 2.46 1.11 5.33
CA LEU A 91 2.16 2.52 5.47
C LEU A 91 0.86 2.88 4.76
N ASN A 92 -0.08 3.44 5.52
CA ASN A 92 -1.29 4.04 4.96
C ASN A 92 -1.25 5.57 5.09
N LEU A 93 -1.26 6.26 3.95
CA LEU A 93 -1.31 7.73 3.85
C LEU A 93 -2.60 8.24 3.22
N SER A 94 -3.62 7.39 3.04
CA SER A 94 -4.81 7.76 2.29
C SER A 94 -5.52 9.00 2.82
N GLU A 95 -6.17 9.73 1.93
CA GLU A 95 -6.96 10.92 2.27
C GLU A 95 -6.14 11.99 3.05
N ASN A 96 -4.89 12.18 2.65
CA ASN A 96 -4.05 13.30 3.09
C ASN A 96 -3.61 14.12 1.87
N PRO A 97 -3.43 15.46 2.00
CA PRO A 97 -2.90 16.31 0.94
C PRO A 97 -1.38 16.15 0.78
N ILE A 98 -0.94 14.91 0.51
CA ILE A 98 0.46 14.55 0.23
C ILE A 98 0.68 14.59 -1.29
N SER A 99 1.77 15.21 -1.71
CA SER A 99 2.24 15.29 -3.10
C SER A 99 3.50 14.43 -3.30
N ASP A 100 4.02 14.43 -4.53
CA ASP A 100 5.23 13.69 -4.91
C ASP A 100 6.43 14.04 -4.01
N ILE A 101 6.51 15.28 -3.52
CA ILE A 101 7.53 15.75 -2.58
C ILE A 101 7.50 14.96 -1.27
N GLY A 102 6.30 14.63 -0.78
CA GLY A 102 6.13 13.82 0.41
C GLY A 102 6.76 12.44 0.24
N LEU A 103 6.49 11.76 -0.88
CA LEU A 103 6.97 10.38 -1.15
C LEU A 103 8.49 10.22 -1.11
N GLU A 104 9.26 11.28 -1.38
CA GLU A 104 10.72 11.28 -1.20
C GLU A 104 11.11 10.81 0.22
N SER A 105 10.30 11.16 1.22
CA SER A 105 10.56 10.87 2.63
C SER A 105 10.48 9.39 2.99
N ILE A 106 9.85 8.56 2.14
CA ILE A 106 9.73 7.11 2.36
C ILE A 106 10.53 6.29 1.34
N ALA A 107 11.28 6.92 0.43
CA ALA A 107 12.04 6.25 -0.63
C ALA A 107 13.06 5.20 -0.12
N ASN A 108 13.56 5.37 1.10
CA ASN A 108 14.53 4.45 1.73
C ASN A 108 13.88 3.27 2.46
N CYS A 109 12.55 3.18 2.51
CA CYS A 109 11.84 2.08 3.17
C CYS A 109 11.85 0.81 2.30
N GLN A 110 13.01 0.16 2.18
CA GLN A 110 13.21 -0.99 1.29
C GLN A 110 12.44 -2.25 1.71
N LYS A 111 11.94 -2.29 2.96
CA LYS A 111 11.13 -3.39 3.49
C LYS A 111 9.62 -3.21 3.27
N MET A 112 9.22 -2.15 2.57
CA MET A 112 7.81 -1.83 2.32
C MET A 112 7.15 -2.96 1.54
N ARG A 113 6.06 -3.52 2.08
CA ARG A 113 5.21 -4.53 1.42
C ARG A 113 3.84 -3.96 1.07
N CYS A 114 3.33 -3.03 1.87
CA CYS A 114 2.06 -2.35 1.64
C CYS A 114 2.23 -0.84 1.61
N LEU A 115 1.75 -0.20 0.55
CA LEU A 115 1.65 1.24 0.49
C LEU A 115 0.26 1.65 -0.02
N ILE A 116 -0.45 2.40 0.83
CA ILE A 116 -1.79 2.92 0.51
C ILE A 116 -1.73 4.43 0.36
N LEU A 117 -2.03 4.92 -0.84
CA LEU A 117 -1.94 6.33 -1.25
C LEU A 117 -3.28 6.85 -1.80
N GLN A 118 -4.38 6.17 -1.47
CA GLN A 118 -5.69 6.52 -2.02
C GLN A 118 -6.08 7.97 -1.71
N ASP A 119 -6.70 8.66 -2.67
CA ASP A 119 -7.18 10.03 -2.52
C ASP A 119 -6.09 11.02 -2.02
N THR A 120 -4.86 10.86 -2.50
CA THR A 120 -3.75 11.79 -2.30
C THR A 120 -3.47 12.59 -3.57
N SER A 121 -2.60 13.61 -3.48
CA SER A 121 -2.20 14.45 -4.63
C SER A 121 -0.96 13.90 -5.37
N ILE A 122 -0.73 12.59 -5.28
CA ILE A 122 0.37 11.90 -5.98
C ILE A 122 0.12 11.86 -7.48
N THR A 123 1.18 12.10 -8.25
CA THR A 123 1.23 11.95 -9.71
C THR A 123 2.21 10.84 -10.10
N SER A 124 2.33 10.57 -11.39
CA SER A 124 3.30 9.62 -11.94
C SER A 124 4.74 9.90 -11.52
N HIS A 125 5.12 11.18 -11.34
CA HIS A 125 6.47 11.56 -10.89
C HIS A 125 6.78 11.03 -9.48
N GLY A 126 5.80 11.04 -8.58
CA GLY A 126 5.98 10.52 -7.22
C GLY A 126 6.31 9.03 -7.19
N LEU A 127 5.88 8.27 -8.21
CA LEU A 127 6.16 6.83 -8.28
C LEU A 127 7.64 6.52 -8.56
N GLU A 128 8.43 7.48 -9.05
CA GLU A 128 9.89 7.32 -9.17
C GLU A 128 10.52 6.99 -7.81
N HIS A 129 10.02 7.60 -6.72
CA HIS A 129 10.52 7.40 -5.37
C HIS A 129 10.25 6.00 -4.80
N ILE A 130 9.24 5.29 -5.31
CA ILE A 130 8.91 3.92 -4.85
C ILE A 130 9.38 2.84 -5.82
N SER A 131 9.91 3.20 -6.99
CA SER A 131 10.37 2.29 -8.05
C SER A 131 11.41 1.25 -7.61
N ARG A 132 12.10 1.50 -6.49
CA ARG A 132 13.14 0.62 -5.93
C ARG A 132 12.64 -0.27 -4.79
N MET A 133 11.37 -0.16 -4.40
CA MET A 133 10.78 -1.01 -3.36
C MET A 133 10.48 -2.40 -3.95
N THR A 134 11.51 -3.22 -4.13
CA THR A 134 11.41 -4.55 -4.77
C THR A 134 10.51 -5.52 -4.01
N ASP A 135 10.34 -5.30 -2.71
CA ASP A 135 9.53 -6.13 -1.81
C ASP A 135 8.07 -5.65 -1.73
N LEU A 136 7.70 -4.56 -2.45
CA LEU A 136 6.35 -4.02 -2.44
C LEU A 136 5.39 -5.03 -3.09
N GLU A 137 4.37 -5.45 -2.34
CA GLU A 137 3.38 -6.44 -2.76
C GLU A 137 2.03 -5.80 -3.11
N ASN A 138 1.62 -4.77 -2.37
CA ASN A 138 0.33 -4.10 -2.55
C ASN A 138 0.53 -2.59 -2.65
N LEU A 139 0.03 -2.02 -3.75
CA LEU A 139 0.06 -0.59 -4.00
C LEU A 139 -1.35 -0.11 -4.37
N LEU A 140 -1.92 0.75 -3.52
CA LEU A 140 -3.27 1.30 -3.71
C LEU A 140 -3.16 2.77 -4.10
N LEU A 141 -3.48 3.09 -5.35
CA LEU A 141 -3.38 4.43 -5.96
C LEU A 141 -4.75 5.01 -6.34
N ASP A 142 -5.85 4.42 -5.85
CA ASP A 142 -7.19 4.86 -6.22
C ASP A 142 -7.38 6.37 -5.92
N GLY A 143 -7.98 7.11 -6.85
CA GLY A 143 -8.24 8.55 -6.68
C GLY A 143 -7.01 9.46 -6.74
N THR A 144 -5.84 8.95 -7.16
CA THR A 144 -4.64 9.76 -7.41
C THR A 144 -4.57 10.27 -8.85
N ALA A 145 -3.66 11.21 -9.13
CA ALA A 145 -3.44 11.77 -10.47
C ALA A 145 -2.41 10.99 -11.30
N VAL A 146 -2.16 9.72 -10.96
CA VAL A 146 -1.26 8.84 -11.71
C VAL A 146 -1.82 8.56 -13.12
N ASP A 147 -0.96 8.61 -14.12
CA ASP A 147 -1.24 8.31 -15.53
C ASP A 147 -0.36 7.15 -16.04
N ASP A 148 -0.37 6.91 -17.35
CA ASP A 148 0.33 5.80 -17.99
C ASP A 148 1.85 5.81 -17.73
N GLU A 149 2.47 7.00 -17.61
CA GLU A 149 3.90 7.13 -17.34
C GLU A 149 4.26 6.49 -15.99
N GLY A 150 3.36 6.64 -15.00
CA GLY A 150 3.56 6.12 -13.65
C GLY A 150 3.75 4.62 -13.60
N LEU A 151 3.09 3.85 -14.49
CA LEU A 151 3.23 2.40 -14.53
C LEU A 151 4.62 1.94 -14.97
N THR A 152 5.32 2.75 -15.77
CA THR A 152 6.69 2.43 -16.20
C THR A 152 7.66 2.39 -15.01
N HIS A 153 7.45 3.26 -14.01
CA HIS A 153 8.24 3.27 -12.78
C HIS A 153 7.99 2.05 -11.89
N LEU A 154 6.82 1.43 -11.99
CA LEU A 154 6.46 0.26 -11.17
C LEU A 154 7.11 -1.04 -11.65
N ARG A 155 7.78 -1.07 -12.81
CA ARG A 155 8.50 -2.25 -13.31
C ARG A 155 9.62 -2.71 -12.37
N GLY A 156 10.17 -1.82 -11.55
CA GLY A 156 11.16 -2.16 -10.52
C GLY A 156 10.57 -2.83 -9.28
N CYS A 157 9.25 -2.72 -9.06
CA CYS A 157 8.54 -3.37 -7.96
C CYS A 157 8.24 -4.84 -8.31
N THR A 158 9.29 -5.66 -8.37
CA THR A 158 9.22 -7.03 -8.89
C THR A 158 8.35 -7.98 -8.07
N SER A 159 8.03 -7.64 -6.83
CA SER A 159 7.12 -8.41 -5.97
C SER A 159 5.67 -7.90 -6.01
N LEU A 160 5.34 -6.90 -6.84
CA LEU A 160 4.01 -6.28 -6.84
C LEU A 160 2.94 -7.26 -7.31
N ARG A 161 2.01 -7.62 -6.42
CA ARG A 161 0.92 -8.58 -6.63
C ARG A 161 -0.41 -7.90 -6.84
N GLU A 162 -0.65 -6.79 -6.17
CA GLU A 162 -1.91 -6.07 -6.20
C GLU A 162 -1.68 -4.59 -6.48
N LEU A 163 -2.34 -4.09 -7.52
CA LEU A 163 -2.29 -2.69 -7.95
C LEU A 163 -3.70 -2.14 -8.11
N MET A 164 -4.06 -1.11 -7.36
CA MET A 164 -5.39 -0.49 -7.47
C MET A 164 -5.29 0.88 -8.15
N LEU A 165 -6.04 1.06 -9.25
CA LEU A 165 -5.99 2.24 -10.13
C LEU A 165 -7.40 2.84 -10.37
N CYS A 166 -8.40 2.59 -9.52
CA CYS A 166 -9.72 3.18 -9.76
C CYS A 166 -9.66 4.71 -9.59
N GLY A 167 -10.17 5.46 -10.57
CA GLY A 167 -10.18 6.92 -10.49
C GLY A 167 -8.81 7.58 -10.72
N THR A 168 -7.85 6.85 -11.30
CA THR A 168 -6.61 7.42 -11.84
C THR A 168 -6.80 7.85 -13.30
N SER A 169 -5.78 8.50 -13.87
CA SER A 169 -5.73 8.94 -15.27
C SER A 169 -5.12 7.89 -16.21
N VAL A 170 -4.94 6.66 -15.75
CA VAL A 170 -4.39 5.56 -16.56
C VAL A 170 -5.35 5.20 -17.70
N THR A 171 -4.85 5.08 -18.93
CA THR A 171 -5.61 4.85 -20.14
C THR A 171 -5.38 3.44 -20.71
N ALA A 172 -6.14 3.09 -21.75
CA ALA A 172 -5.98 1.82 -22.47
C ALA A 172 -4.58 1.62 -23.08
N ALA A 173 -3.76 2.68 -23.23
CA ALA A 173 -2.40 2.57 -23.74
C ALA A 173 -1.47 1.84 -22.75
N ALA A 174 -1.74 1.92 -21.45
CA ALA A 174 -0.96 1.29 -20.39
C ALA A 174 -1.13 -0.23 -20.28
N ILE A 175 -1.91 -0.88 -21.15
CA ILE A 175 -2.15 -2.33 -21.07
C ILE A 175 -0.84 -3.13 -21.16
N GLU A 176 0.06 -2.74 -22.07
CA GLU A 176 1.36 -3.41 -22.20
C GLU A 176 2.21 -3.25 -20.95
N ASP A 177 2.16 -2.08 -20.31
CA ASP A 177 2.87 -1.82 -19.05
C ASP A 177 2.31 -2.65 -17.89
N ILE A 178 0.99 -2.79 -17.79
CA ILE A 178 0.34 -3.65 -16.77
C ILE A 178 0.74 -5.11 -16.96
N ILE A 179 0.75 -5.61 -18.21
CA ILE A 179 1.11 -6.99 -18.52
C ILE A 179 2.60 -7.24 -18.28
N ALA A 180 3.45 -6.23 -18.46
CA ALA A 180 4.89 -6.32 -18.21
C ALA A 180 5.25 -6.41 -16.72
N LEU A 181 4.31 -6.19 -15.79
CA LEU A 181 4.54 -6.35 -14.35
C LEU A 181 4.62 -7.85 -13.99
N PRO A 182 5.80 -8.35 -13.55
CA PRO A 182 6.10 -9.79 -13.58
C PRO A 182 5.32 -10.61 -12.56
N SER A 183 4.92 -10.01 -11.43
CA SER A 183 4.27 -10.70 -10.31
C SER A 183 2.82 -10.29 -10.11
N LEU A 184 2.27 -9.46 -11.00
CA LEU A 184 0.95 -8.87 -10.81
C LEU A 184 -0.15 -9.92 -10.96
N THR A 185 -0.96 -10.07 -9.91
CA THR A 185 -2.05 -11.04 -9.85
C THR A 185 -3.41 -10.37 -9.85
N THR A 186 -3.49 -9.15 -9.32
CA THR A 186 -4.73 -8.37 -9.23
C THR A 186 -4.47 -6.95 -9.65
N VAL A 187 -5.35 -6.45 -10.51
CA VAL A 187 -5.37 -5.03 -10.89
C VAL A 187 -6.80 -4.51 -10.82
N SER A 188 -7.00 -3.35 -10.19
CA SER A 188 -8.21 -2.56 -10.44
C SER A 188 -7.94 -1.58 -11.57
N VAL A 189 -8.91 -1.41 -12.47
CA VAL A 189 -8.80 -0.49 -13.61
C VAL A 189 -9.79 0.67 -13.47
N PRO A 190 -9.50 1.84 -14.08
CA PRO A 190 -10.42 2.96 -14.09
C PRO A 190 -11.82 2.57 -14.60
N LYS A 191 -12.85 3.18 -14.01
CA LYS A 191 -14.25 2.92 -14.40
C LYS A 191 -14.56 3.43 -15.81
N GLU A 192 -13.73 4.34 -16.31
CA GLU A 192 -13.79 4.98 -17.62
C GLU A 192 -13.34 4.03 -18.75
N TRP A 193 -12.63 2.94 -18.42
CA TRP A 193 -12.21 1.95 -19.41
C TRP A 193 -13.42 1.22 -20.03
N SER A 194 -13.43 1.13 -21.36
CA SER A 194 -14.49 0.44 -22.08
C SER A 194 -14.50 -1.07 -21.78
N VAL A 195 -15.65 -1.72 -21.99
CA VAL A 195 -15.79 -3.17 -21.81
C VAL A 195 -14.83 -3.94 -22.72
N GLU A 196 -14.59 -3.44 -23.93
CA GLU A 196 -13.66 -4.02 -24.90
C GLU A 196 -12.21 -3.89 -24.42
N THR A 197 -11.85 -2.76 -23.81
CA THR A 197 -10.51 -2.54 -23.26
C THR A 197 -10.22 -3.51 -22.12
N VAL A 198 -11.19 -3.68 -21.19
CA VAL A 198 -11.08 -4.63 -20.09
C VAL A 198 -11.07 -6.08 -20.60
N ALA A 199 -11.86 -6.39 -21.62
CA ALA A 199 -11.84 -7.71 -22.26
C ALA A 199 -10.49 -8.00 -22.94
N ARG A 200 -9.88 -7.00 -23.57
CA ARG A 200 -8.54 -7.11 -24.16
C ARG A 200 -7.49 -7.43 -23.10
N LEU A 201 -7.44 -6.68 -22.00
CA LEU A 201 -6.51 -6.94 -20.90
C LEU A 201 -6.66 -8.36 -20.34
N ARG A 202 -7.90 -8.84 -20.15
CA ARG A 202 -8.17 -10.21 -19.69
C ARG A 202 -7.77 -11.28 -20.71
N ALA A 203 -7.88 -10.99 -22.00
CA ALA A 203 -7.49 -11.92 -23.06
C ALA A 203 -5.96 -12.02 -23.17
N GLU A 204 -5.24 -10.91 -23.02
CA GLU A 204 -3.79 -10.85 -23.09
C GLU A 204 -3.10 -11.39 -21.82
N ASN A 205 -3.74 -11.27 -20.65
CA ASN A 205 -3.28 -11.88 -19.39
C ASN A 205 -4.42 -12.60 -18.65
N PRO A 206 -4.72 -13.86 -19.02
CA PRO A 206 -5.84 -14.62 -18.44
C PRO A 206 -5.71 -14.96 -16.95
N SER A 207 -4.48 -14.98 -16.42
CA SER A 207 -4.21 -15.19 -14.99
C SER A 207 -4.47 -13.95 -14.13
N LEU A 208 -4.50 -12.76 -14.74
CA LEU A 208 -4.66 -11.50 -14.03
C LEU A 208 -6.12 -11.29 -13.63
N ARG A 209 -6.35 -11.14 -12.33
CA ARG A 209 -7.65 -10.77 -11.77
C ARG A 209 -7.90 -9.28 -12.00
N VAL A 210 -8.67 -8.96 -13.04
CA VAL A 210 -9.06 -7.58 -13.38
C VAL A 210 -10.37 -7.19 -12.70
N VAL A 211 -10.28 -6.25 -11.76
CA VAL A 211 -11.41 -5.65 -11.03
C VAL A 211 -11.76 -4.30 -11.66
N GLN A 212 -13.05 -4.02 -11.84
CA GLN A 212 -13.51 -2.71 -12.29
C GLN A 212 -14.75 -2.34 -11.49
N GLN A 213 -14.75 -1.16 -10.87
CA GLN A 213 -15.96 -0.64 -10.22
C GLN A 213 -17.01 -0.36 -11.30
N ARG A 214 -18.03 -1.22 -11.38
CA ARG A 214 -19.16 -1.01 -12.30
C ARG A 214 -20.03 0.13 -11.79
N ILE A 215 -20.31 1.11 -12.65
CA ILE A 215 -21.39 2.06 -12.42
C ILE A 215 -22.70 1.26 -12.39
N VAL A 216 -23.28 1.10 -11.20
CA VAL A 216 -24.70 0.75 -11.09
C VAL A 216 -25.45 2.04 -11.43
N LEU A 217 -25.92 2.17 -12.67
CA LEU A 217 -26.82 3.26 -13.03
C LEU A 217 -28.06 3.16 -12.11
N PRO A 218 -28.46 4.22 -11.40
CA PRO A 218 -29.75 4.21 -10.71
C PRO A 218 -30.84 3.95 -11.77
N ARG A 219 -31.70 2.98 -11.48
CA ARG A 219 -32.88 2.66 -12.31
C ARG A 219 -33.92 3.77 -12.23
#